data_AF-A0A8J7ETQ3-F1
#
_entry.id   AF-A0A8J7ETQ3-F1
#
_cell.length_a   1.000
_cell.length_b   1.000
_cell.length_c   1.000
_cell.angle_alpha   90.00
_cell.angle_beta   90.00
_cell.angle_gamma   90.00
#
_symmetry.space_group_name_H-M   'P 1'
#
loop_
_entity.id
_entity.type
_entity.pdbx_description
1 polymer ?
#
loop_
_entity_poly.entity_id
_entity_poly.type
_entity_poly.pdbx_seq_one_letter_code
_entity_poly.pdbx_strand_id
1 'polypeptide(L)'
;MTSEEALEIVEQLLPPGTLTPVKTLVFQQAWNAKEYMTIAKESGYDEAYLREAGAELWQALSKALKEPVKKKNFRSLLKQRFSYQSTYPQQ
;
A
#
# COMPACT_ATOMS: atom_id res chain seq x y z
N MET A 1 5.95 10.45 6.56
CA MET A 1 5.26 9.36 5.86
C MET A 1 5.41 8.03 6.61
N THR A 2 4.52 7.84 7.58
CA THR A 2 4.24 6.58 8.28
C THR A 2 3.35 5.66 7.42
N SER A 3 3.10 4.42 7.86
CA SER A 3 2.16 3.51 7.18
C SER A 3 0.71 4.00 7.23
N GLU A 4 0.34 4.76 8.26
CA GLU A 4 -0.99 5.35 8.42
C GLU A 4 -1.21 6.50 7.42
N GLU A 5 -0.27 7.45 7.36
CA GLU A 5 -0.32 8.53 6.34
C GLU A 5 -0.36 7.95 4.92
N ALA A 6 0.43 6.90 4.69
CA ALA A 6 0.43 6.18 3.41
C ALA A 6 -0.93 5.58 3.07
N LEU A 7 -1.60 5.01 4.08
CA LEU A 7 -2.89 4.35 3.91
C LEU A 7 -3.98 5.38 3.59
N GLU A 8 -4.00 6.52 4.29
CA GLU A 8 -4.95 7.60 4.02
C GLU A 8 -4.85 8.11 2.58
N ILE A 9 -3.62 8.26 2.07
CA ILE A 9 -3.40 8.63 0.66
C ILE A 9 -3.99 7.57 -0.28
N VAL A 10 -3.77 6.29 0.04
CA VAL A 10 -4.27 5.19 -0.78
C VAL A 10 -5.79 5.09 -0.72
N GLU A 11 -6.42 5.39 0.43
CA GLU A 11 -7.87 5.52 0.57
C GLU A 11 -8.45 6.67 -0.25
N GLN A 12 -7.72 7.79 -0.38
CA GLN A 12 -8.15 8.91 -1.22
C GLN A 12 -7.94 8.64 -2.72
N LEU A 13 -6.93 7.85 -3.09
CA LEU A 13 -6.63 7.49 -4.48
C LEU A 13 -7.55 6.41 -5.04
N LEU A 14 -8.01 5.49 -4.20
CA LEU A 14 -8.84 4.36 -4.60
C LEU A 14 -10.32 4.66 -4.30
N PRO A 15 -11.25 4.12 -5.11
CA PRO A 15 -12.67 4.29 -4.82
C PRO A 15 -13.03 3.63 -3.47
N PRO A 16 -14.03 4.19 -2.76
CA PRO A 16 -14.46 3.68 -1.46
C PRO A 16 -14.88 2.20 -1.56
N GLY A 17 -14.50 1.41 -0.56
CA GLY A 17 -14.73 -0.04 -0.54
C GLY A 17 -13.65 -0.89 -1.21
N THR A 18 -12.65 -0.28 -1.86
CA THR A 18 -11.50 -1.02 -2.42
C THR A 18 -10.55 -1.53 -1.34
N LEU A 19 -10.35 -0.74 -0.28
CA LEU A 19 -9.54 -1.10 0.87
C LEU A 19 -10.39 -1.84 1.90
N THR A 20 -10.33 -3.16 1.83
CA THR A 20 -10.87 -4.04 2.87
C THR A 20 -9.89 -4.12 4.04
N PRO A 21 -10.34 -4.52 5.25
CA PRO A 21 -9.46 -4.66 6.40
C PRO A 21 -8.24 -5.56 6.13
N VAL A 22 -8.39 -6.59 5.30
CA VAL A 22 -7.30 -7.46 4.83
C VAL A 22 -6.32 -6.71 3.94
N LYS A 23 -6.80 -5.92 2.97
CA LYS A 23 -5.94 -5.11 2.08
C LYS A 23 -5.19 -4.05 2.88
N THR A 24 -5.84 -3.43 3.87
CA THR A 24 -5.23 -2.50 4.82
C THR A 24 -4.13 -3.16 5.64
N LEU A 25 -4.41 -4.34 6.21
CA LEU A 25 -3.43 -5.13 6.95
C LEU A 25 -2.23 -5.51 6.07
N VAL A 26 -2.48 -6.02 4.86
CA VAL A 26 -1.44 -6.34 3.89
C VAL A 26 -0.60 -5.12 3.56
N PHE A 27 -1.22 -3.96 3.37
CA PHE A 27 -0.52 -2.71 3.07
C PHE A 27 0.41 -2.28 4.21
N GLN A 28 -0.12 -2.21 5.43
CA GLN A 28 0.65 -1.82 6.62
C GLN A 28 1.81 -2.78 6.89
N GLN A 29 1.58 -4.08 6.73
CA GLN A 29 2.60 -5.08 6.96
C GLN A 29 3.66 -5.10 5.84
N ALA A 30 3.23 -4.90 4.59
CA ALA A 30 4.14 -4.70 3.47
C ALA A 30 5.00 -3.44 3.63
N TRP A 31 4.47 -2.39 4.27
CA TRP A 31 5.21 -1.17 4.59
C TRP A 31 6.36 -1.45 5.57
N ASN A 32 6.15 -2.37 6.51
CA ASN A 32 7.15 -2.88 7.45
C ASN A 32 8.05 -3.97 6.85
N ALA A 33 8.02 -4.17 5.53
CA ALA A 33 8.78 -5.21 4.82
C ALA A 33 8.53 -6.65 5.31
N LYS A 34 7.40 -6.91 5.99
CA LYS A 34 7.02 -8.26 6.42
C LYS A 34 6.62 -9.14 5.23
N GLU A 35 6.87 -10.44 5.34
CA GLU A 35 6.48 -11.44 4.34
C GLU A 35 5.04 -11.90 4.55
N TYR A 36 4.37 -12.31 3.46
CA TYR A 36 2.97 -12.79 3.52
C TYR A 36 2.81 -13.96 4.49
N MET A 37 3.81 -14.84 4.58
CA MET A 37 3.81 -15.96 5.52
C MET A 37 3.79 -15.52 6.98
N THR A 38 4.56 -14.47 7.33
CA THR A 38 4.57 -13.91 8.68
C THR A 38 3.24 -13.25 8.99
N ILE A 39 2.70 -12.49 8.04
CA ILE A 39 1.41 -11.82 8.18
C ILE A 39 0.30 -12.85 8.38
N ALA A 40 0.29 -13.93 7.60
CA ALA A 40 -0.65 -15.05 7.73
C ALA A 40 -0.63 -15.63 9.15
N LYS A 41 0.56 -15.94 9.66
CA LYS A 41 0.73 -16.46 11.03
C LYS A 41 0.27 -15.49 12.11
N GLU A 42 0.56 -14.20 11.97
CA GLU A 42 0.18 -13.18 12.97
C GLU A 42 -1.32 -12.84 12.94
N SER A 43 -1.95 -12.92 11.77
CA SER A 43 -3.34 -12.49 11.56
C SER A 43 -4.36 -13.64 11.53
N GLY A 44 -3.89 -14.87 11.35
CA GLY A 44 -4.75 -16.06 11.17
C GLY A 44 -5.33 -16.20 9.77
N TYR A 45 -4.95 -15.34 8.81
CA TYR A 45 -5.37 -15.47 7.41
C TYR A 45 -4.48 -16.45 6.63
N ASP A 46 -5.03 -17.04 5.57
CA ASP A 46 -4.25 -17.81 4.61
C ASP A 46 -3.25 -16.94 3.84
N GLU A 47 -2.02 -17.44 3.68
CA GLU A 47 -0.99 -16.76 2.88
C GLU A 47 -1.46 -16.52 1.44
N ALA A 48 -2.13 -17.51 0.84
CA ALA A 48 -2.69 -17.41 -0.50
C ALA A 48 -3.66 -16.23 -0.60
N TYR A 49 -4.58 -16.13 0.37
CA TYR A 49 -5.56 -15.05 0.44
C TYR A 49 -4.90 -13.68 0.62
N LEU A 50 -3.89 -13.56 1.48
CA LEU A 50 -3.13 -12.31 1.66
C LEU A 50 -2.37 -11.91 0.39
N ARG A 51 -1.85 -12.89 -0.34
CA ARG A 51 -1.12 -12.67 -1.59
C ARG A 51 -2.07 -12.20 -2.70
N GLU A 52 -3.26 -12.78 -2.78
CA GLU A 52 -4.33 -12.34 -3.69
C GLU A 52 -4.78 -10.91 -3.36
N ALA A 53 -5.14 -10.66 -2.11
CA ALA A 53 -5.55 -9.33 -1.65
C ALA A 53 -4.46 -8.27 -1.90
N GLY A 54 -3.19 -8.63 -1.67
CA GLY A 54 -2.05 -7.78 -1.97
C GLY A 54 -1.89 -7.53 -3.48
N ALA A 55 -2.02 -8.55 -4.32
CA ALA A 55 -1.92 -8.40 -5.76
C ALA A 55 -3.02 -7.47 -6.32
N GLU A 56 -4.25 -7.64 -5.86
CA GLU A 56 -5.36 -6.74 -6.19
C GLU A 56 -5.06 -5.29 -5.77
N LEU A 57 -4.52 -5.10 -4.56
CA LEU A 57 -4.17 -3.77 -4.06
C LEU A 57 -3.11 -3.09 -4.95
N TRP A 58 -2.04 -3.80 -5.30
CA TRP A 58 -1.01 -3.25 -6.18
C TRP A 58 -1.54 -2.95 -7.57
N GLN A 59 -2.44 -3.79 -8.11
CA GLN A 59 -3.09 -3.51 -9.38
C GLN A 59 -4.00 -2.28 -9.34
N ALA A 60 -4.79 -2.13 -8.27
CA ALA A 60 -5.65 -0.97 -8.09
C ALA A 60 -4.82 0.31 -8.00
N LEU A 61 -3.74 0.29 -7.22
CA LEU A 61 -2.78 1.40 -7.13
C LEU A 61 -2.11 1.69 -8.46
N SER A 62 -1.72 0.66 -9.21
CA SER A 62 -1.15 0.83 -10.54
C SER A 62 -2.08 1.55 -11.50
N LYS A 63 -3.37 1.20 -11.47
CA LYS A 63 -4.40 1.85 -12.29
C LYS A 63 -4.61 3.30 -11.85
N ALA A 64 -4.70 3.55 -10.54
CA ALA A 64 -4.92 4.89 -9.99
C ALA A 64 -3.74 5.84 -10.27
N LEU A 65 -2.50 5.36 -10.07
CA LEU A 65 -1.28 6.13 -10.27
C LEU A 65 -0.79 6.13 -11.74
N LYS A 66 -1.41 5.32 -12.60
CA LYS A 66 -1.01 5.07 -14.00
C LYS A 66 0.45 4.62 -14.14
N GLU A 67 0.97 3.90 -13.14
CA GLU A 67 2.37 3.48 -13.06
C GLU A 67 2.48 2.05 -12.46
N PRO A 68 3.45 1.20 -12.86
CA PRO A 68 3.62 -0.13 -12.27
C PRO A 68 4.05 -0.07 -10.79
N VAL A 69 3.10 -0.35 -9.90
CA VAL A 69 3.27 -0.43 -8.44
C VAL A 69 3.48 -1.88 -8.07
N LYS A 70 4.51 -2.15 -7.28
CA LYS A 70 4.86 -3.48 -6.77
C LYS A 70 5.17 -3.38 -5.29
N LYS A 71 5.01 -4.47 -4.52
CA LYS A 71 5.38 -4.55 -3.09
C LYS A 71 6.79 -3.99 -2.77
N LYS A 72 7.76 -4.12 -3.68
CA LYS A 72 9.12 -3.60 -3.45
C LYS A 72 9.25 -2.09 -3.69
N ASN A 73 8.43 -1.53 -4.58
CA ASN A 73 8.57 -0.15 -5.06
C ASN A 73 7.46 0.79 -4.54
N PHE A 74 6.31 0.28 -4.10
CA PHE A 74 5.16 1.10 -3.69
C PHE A 74 5.52 2.10 -2.58
N ARG A 75 6.33 1.67 -1.60
CA ARG A 75 6.80 2.54 -0.51
C ARG A 75 7.62 3.71 -1.04
N SER A 76 8.55 3.44 -1.96
CA SER A 76 9.37 4.50 -2.57
C SER A 76 8.54 5.39 -3.49
N LEU A 77 7.60 4.81 -4.24
CA LEU A 77 6.69 5.54 -5.13
C LEU A 77 5.77 6.48 -4.36
N LEU A 78 5.11 5.98 -3.31
CA LEU A 78 4.23 6.81 -2.49
C LEU A 78 5.03 7.90 -1.77
N LYS A 79 6.23 7.59 -1.25
CA LYS A 79 7.14 8.62 -0.74
C LYS A 79 7.52 9.62 -1.84
N GLN A 80 7.93 9.19 -3.02
CA GLN A 80 8.31 10.13 -4.08
C GLN A 80 7.13 10.96 -4.59
N ARG A 81 5.89 10.45 -4.58
CA ARG A 81 4.73 11.22 -5.02
C ARG A 81 4.18 12.15 -3.96
N PHE A 82 4.21 11.72 -2.69
CA PHE A 82 3.48 12.39 -1.61
C PHE A 82 4.37 12.88 -0.46
N SER A 83 5.65 12.50 -0.41
CA SER A 83 6.64 13.06 0.54
C SER A 83 7.09 14.47 0.17
N TYR A 84 6.61 15.05 -0.94
CA TYR A 84 6.93 16.42 -1.39
C TYR A 84 6.08 17.52 -0.73
N GLN A 85 5.31 17.25 0.33
CA GLN A 85 4.64 18.34 1.05
C GLN A 85 5.57 19.24 1.90
N SER A 86 6.90 19.05 1.88
CA SER A 86 7.81 19.95 2.63
C SER A 86 9.10 20.39 1.92
N THR A 87 9.21 20.29 0.60
CA THR A 87 10.30 20.97 -0.12
C THR A 87 9.84 21.29 -1.53
N TYR A 88 9.29 22.49 -1.72
CA TYR A 88 9.75 23.50 -2.68
C TYR A 88 9.05 24.83 -2.33
N PRO A 89 9.74 25.88 -1.85
CA PRO A 89 9.36 27.20 -2.31
C PRO A 89 9.65 27.21 -3.81
N GLN A 90 8.60 27.32 -4.61
CA GLN A 90 8.76 27.91 -5.92
C GLN A 90 9.19 29.36 -5.68
N GLN A 91 10.43 29.70 -6.01
CA GLN A 91 10.84 30.94 -6.68
C GLN A 91 12.36 30.94 -6.93
#